data_AF-A0A0W0SNR6-F1
#
_entry.id   AF-A0A0W0SNR6-F1
#
_cell.length_a   1.000
_cell.length_b   1.000
_cell.length_c   1.000
_cell.angle_alpha   90.00
_cell.angle_beta   90.00
_cell.angle_gamma   90.00
#
_symmetry.space_group_name_H-M   'P 1'
#
loop_
_entity.id
_entity.type
_entity.pdbx_description
1 polymer ?
#
loop_
_entity_poly.entity_id
_entity_poly.type
_entity_poly.pdbx_seq_one_letter_code
_entity_poly.pdbx_strand_id
1 'polypeptide(L)'
;MFRKIYLLSISFFIFASANAICVDNDTDFQLYYEIVNKNTGCPVPKVKFHSGILQAHQKACHAHSQAEGDDWKIYRYDDVTIFKINNQGEKERACFKAVTGIINTLQVSYHPWSNTWWCLDRTDDRD
;
A
#
# COMPACT_ATOMS: atom_id res chain seq x y z
N MET A 1 -21.41 25.33 -47.22
CA MET A 1 -22.35 24.85 -46.18
C MET A 1 -22.02 23.40 -45.88
N PHE A 2 -22.13 22.99 -44.62
CA PHE A 2 -21.79 21.68 -44.02
C PHE A 2 -20.36 21.49 -43.47
N ARG A 3 -20.23 21.91 -42.20
CA ARG A 3 -19.33 21.31 -41.21
C ARG A 3 -19.59 19.80 -41.11
N LYS A 4 -18.54 18.98 -41.08
CA LYS A 4 -18.59 17.67 -40.45
C LYS A 4 -17.48 17.58 -39.41
N ILE A 5 -17.90 17.78 -38.17
CA ILE A 5 -17.15 17.49 -36.95
C ILE A 5 -17.12 15.95 -36.82
N TYR A 6 -15.94 15.35 -36.80
CA TYR A 6 -15.75 13.99 -36.28
C TYR A 6 -14.63 14.10 -35.24
N LEU A 7 -15.03 14.41 -34.00
CA LEU A 7 -15.08 13.47 -32.89
C LEU A 7 -13.70 12.90 -32.56
N LEU A 8 -12.99 13.67 -31.72
CA LEU A 8 -11.95 13.19 -30.82
C LEU A 8 -12.44 11.88 -30.17
N SER A 9 -11.81 10.77 -30.51
CA SER A 9 -11.92 9.54 -29.73
C SER A 9 -10.76 9.52 -28.74
N ILE A 10 -10.87 10.32 -27.68
CA ILE A 10 -10.01 10.17 -26.50
C ILE A 10 -10.50 8.91 -25.79
N SER A 11 -9.97 7.74 -26.15
CA SER A 11 -10.05 6.56 -25.30
C SER A 11 -9.02 6.70 -24.17
N PHE A 12 -9.36 7.51 -23.18
CA PHE A 12 -8.73 7.43 -21.87
C PHE A 12 -9.36 6.23 -21.16
N PHE A 13 -8.77 5.04 -21.37
CA PHE A 13 -8.95 3.95 -20.42
C PHE A 13 -8.20 4.35 -19.15
N ILE A 14 -8.89 5.05 -18.25
CA ILE A 14 -8.42 5.20 -16.88
C ILE A 14 -8.59 3.82 -16.25
N PHE A 15 -7.51 3.04 -16.23
CA PHE A 15 -7.43 1.86 -15.40
C PHE A 15 -7.57 2.32 -13.95
N ALA A 16 -8.80 2.29 -13.44
CA ALA A 16 -9.07 2.41 -12.02
C ALA A 16 -8.58 1.11 -11.37
N SER A 17 -7.27 1.02 -11.08
CA SER A 17 -6.74 -0.05 -10.25
C SER A 17 -7.33 0.13 -8.85
N ALA A 18 -8.16 -0.82 -8.42
CA ALA A 18 -8.68 -0.85 -7.05
C ALA A 18 -7.51 -1.09 -6.10
N ASN A 19 -7.02 -0.02 -5.48
CA ASN A 19 -5.94 -0.09 -4.49
C ASN A 19 -6.52 -0.63 -3.18
N ALA A 20 -5.99 -1.77 -2.71
CA ALA A 20 -6.43 -2.43 -1.49
C ALA A 20 -5.68 -1.91 -0.25
N ILE A 21 -4.37 -1.69 -0.41
CA ILE A 21 -3.50 -1.21 0.65
C ILE A 21 -2.48 -0.24 0.08
N CYS A 22 -2.27 0.87 0.79
CA CYS A 22 -1.20 1.79 0.50
C CYS A 22 -0.24 1.87 1.68
N VAL A 23 1.05 1.94 1.39
CA VAL A 23 2.09 2.29 2.37
C VAL A 23 2.58 3.68 2.02
N ASP A 24 2.54 4.59 2.99
CA ASP A 24 2.95 5.98 2.86
C ASP A 24 4.16 6.24 3.76
N ASN A 25 5.30 6.57 3.17
CA ASN A 25 6.54 6.85 3.87
C ASN A 25 6.66 8.35 4.15
N ASP A 26 6.22 8.81 5.31
CA ASP A 26 6.31 10.21 5.77
C ASP A 26 7.67 10.51 6.42
N THR A 27 8.71 9.75 6.06
CA THR A 27 10.05 9.88 6.64
C THR A 27 11.10 10.18 5.57
N ASP A 28 12.26 10.64 6.03
CA ASP A 28 13.45 10.83 5.18
C ASP A 28 14.23 9.53 4.91
N PHE A 29 13.79 8.40 5.45
CA PHE A 29 14.48 7.12 5.30
C PHE A 29 14.00 6.37 4.06
N GLN A 30 14.89 5.57 3.49
CA GLN A 30 14.48 4.52 2.56
C GLN A 30 13.88 3.34 3.35
N LEU A 31 12.70 2.91 2.95
CA LEU A 31 11.97 1.84 3.60
C LEU A 31 11.84 0.63 2.70
N TYR A 32 11.91 -0.56 3.29
CA TYR A 32 11.47 -1.79 2.67
C TYR A 32 10.24 -2.31 3.41
N TYR A 33 9.21 -2.70 2.70
CA TYR A 33 7.96 -3.18 3.30
C TYR A 33 7.59 -4.54 2.73
N GLU A 34 6.88 -5.31 3.55
CA GLU A 34 6.33 -6.60 3.19
C GLU A 34 4.87 -6.66 3.62
N ILE A 35 4.01 -7.13 2.71
CA ILE A 35 2.58 -7.29 2.95
C ILE A 35 2.23 -8.76 2.81
N VAL A 36 1.65 -9.30 3.89
CA VAL A 36 1.27 -10.70 4.00
C VAL A 36 -0.22 -10.81 4.21
N ASN A 37 -0.88 -11.53 3.32
CA ASN A 37 -2.33 -11.71 3.35
C ASN A 37 -2.74 -12.74 4.40
N LYS A 38 -3.68 -12.40 5.28
CA LYS A 38 -4.28 -13.32 6.27
C LYS A 38 -5.77 -13.63 6.04
N ASN A 39 -6.37 -13.13 4.96
CA ASN A 39 -7.81 -13.30 4.61
C ASN A 39 -8.23 -14.69 4.20
N THR A 40 -7.46 -15.70 4.57
CA THR A 40 -7.58 -17.00 3.97
C THR A 40 -7.90 -18.02 5.07
N GLY A 41 -9.08 -18.63 4.95
CA GLY A 41 -9.68 -19.51 5.97
C GLY A 41 -8.97 -20.87 6.09
N CYS A 42 -8.73 -21.31 7.33
CA CYS A 42 -7.78 -22.36 7.70
C CYS A 42 -7.72 -23.65 6.85
N PRO A 43 -6.51 -24.26 6.74
CA PRO A 43 -5.20 -23.70 7.06
C PRO A 43 -4.63 -23.06 5.79
N VAL A 44 -4.40 -21.75 5.78
CA VAL A 44 -3.92 -21.10 4.56
C VAL A 44 -2.47 -20.67 4.69
N PRO A 45 -1.62 -20.97 3.67
CA PRO A 45 -0.31 -20.38 3.58
C PRO A 45 -0.39 -18.85 3.73
N LYS A 46 0.41 -18.32 4.65
CA LYS A 46 0.73 -16.90 4.73
C LYS A 46 1.50 -16.52 3.47
N VAL A 47 0.81 -16.07 2.43
CA VAL A 47 1.47 -15.69 1.17
C VAL A 47 1.87 -14.22 1.26
N LYS A 48 3.17 -13.95 1.17
CA LYS A 48 3.66 -12.61 0.88
C LYS A 48 3.25 -12.29 -0.55
N PHE A 49 2.34 -11.35 -0.71
CA PHE A 49 1.82 -11.00 -2.03
C PHE A 49 2.47 -9.72 -2.58
N HIS A 50 2.96 -8.83 -1.70
CA HIS A 50 3.76 -7.67 -2.11
C HIS A 50 4.95 -7.41 -1.19
N SER A 51 6.02 -6.91 -1.80
CA SER A 51 7.15 -6.29 -1.12
C SER A 51 7.83 -5.31 -2.06
N GLY A 52 8.42 -4.26 -1.50
CA GLY A 52 9.10 -3.26 -2.32
C GLY A 52 9.93 -2.31 -1.49
N ILE A 53 10.60 -1.41 -2.20
CA ILE A 53 11.32 -0.28 -1.62
C ILE A 53 10.47 0.98 -1.82
N LEU A 54 10.30 1.77 -0.76
CA LEU A 54 9.80 3.14 -0.82
C LEU A 54 10.96 4.08 -0.55
N GLN A 55 11.13 5.08 -1.41
CA GLN A 55 12.00 6.22 -1.08
C GLN A 55 11.30 7.14 -0.07
N ALA A 56 12.07 8.08 0.47
CA ALA A 56 11.54 9.14 1.32
C ALA A 56 10.35 9.85 0.67
N HIS A 57 9.31 10.13 1.46
CA HIS A 57 8.11 10.88 1.03
C HIS A 57 7.35 10.27 -0.15
N GLN A 58 7.43 8.94 -0.32
CA GLN A 58 6.71 8.21 -1.36
C GLN A 58 5.53 7.42 -0.79
N LYS A 59 4.49 7.27 -1.61
CA LYS A 59 3.35 6.38 -1.36
C LYS A 59 3.30 5.32 -2.46
N ALA A 60 3.17 4.05 -2.08
CA ALA A 60 2.91 2.97 -3.01
C ALA A 60 1.62 2.25 -2.63
N CYS A 61 0.78 1.97 -3.61
CA CYS A 61 -0.48 1.29 -3.43
C CYS A 61 -0.49 -0.01 -4.23
N HIS A 62 -1.12 -1.03 -3.65
CA HIS A 62 -1.13 -2.38 -4.20
C HIS A 62 -2.54 -2.95 -4.24
N ALA A 63 -2.83 -3.68 -5.31
CA ALA A 63 -4.00 -4.54 -5.40
C ALA A 63 -3.79 -5.81 -4.56
N HIS A 64 -4.87 -6.55 -4.32
CA HIS A 64 -4.86 -7.72 -3.43
C HIS A 64 -4.22 -8.97 -4.05
N SER A 65 -4.29 -9.09 -5.37
CA SER A 65 -3.72 -10.21 -6.10
C SER A 65 -3.40 -9.77 -7.52
N GLN A 66 -2.58 -10.57 -8.21
CA GLN A 66 -2.39 -10.41 -9.65
C GLN A 66 -3.57 -10.96 -10.48
N ALA A 67 -4.55 -11.61 -9.83
CA ALA A 67 -5.73 -12.13 -10.50
C ALA A 67 -6.80 -11.03 -10.62
N GLU A 68 -7.27 -10.82 -11.84
CA GLU A 68 -8.37 -9.90 -12.12
C GLU A 68 -9.64 -10.31 -11.34
N GLY A 69 -10.31 -9.32 -10.73
CA GLY A 69 -11.59 -9.53 -10.09
C GLY A 69 -11.52 -10.05 -8.65
N ASP A 70 -10.38 -9.99 -7.95
CA ASP A 70 -10.29 -10.25 -6.50
C ASP A 70 -10.39 -8.96 -5.65
N ASP A 71 -10.68 -7.84 -6.31
CA ASP A 71 -10.75 -6.47 -5.76
C ASP A 71 -11.93 -6.26 -4.81
N TRP A 72 -12.96 -7.10 -4.88
CA TRP A 72 -14.24 -6.98 -4.14
C TRP A 72 -14.26 -7.69 -2.78
N LYS A 73 -13.16 -8.33 -2.34
CA LYS A 73 -13.05 -8.83 -0.96
C LYS A 73 -12.83 -7.66 0.00
N ILE A 74 -13.96 -7.02 0.32
CA ILE A 74 -14.06 -5.72 0.97
C ILE A 74 -13.59 -5.76 2.43
N TYR A 75 -13.63 -6.87 3.16
CA TYR A 75 -13.14 -6.90 4.55
C TYR A 75 -11.83 -7.69 4.66
N ARG A 76 -10.76 -7.03 5.11
CA ARG A 76 -9.40 -7.58 5.05
C ARG A 76 -8.72 -7.65 6.42
N TYR A 77 -7.76 -8.55 6.55
CA TYR A 77 -6.79 -8.75 7.61
C TYR A 77 -5.42 -9.00 6.94
N ASP A 78 -4.56 -7.98 6.94
CA ASP A 78 -3.22 -8.05 6.37
C ASP A 78 -2.16 -7.72 7.43
N ASP A 79 -1.02 -8.39 7.35
CA ASP A 79 0.14 -8.09 8.16
C ASP A 79 1.13 -7.27 7.31
N VAL A 80 1.42 -6.04 7.74
CA VAL A 80 2.45 -5.20 7.13
C VAL A 80 3.64 -5.10 8.06
N THR A 81 4.82 -5.45 7.55
CA THR A 81 6.09 -5.24 8.24
C THR A 81 6.90 -4.18 7.51
N ILE A 82 7.37 -3.17 8.23
CA ILE A 82 8.22 -2.11 7.69
C ILE A 82 9.63 -2.25 8.25
N PHE A 83 10.60 -2.10 7.36
CA PHE A 83 12.01 -2.10 7.66
C PHE A 83 12.61 -0.79 7.19
N LYS A 84 13.40 -0.15 8.06
CA LYS A 84 14.32 0.91 7.69
C LYS A 84 15.53 0.27 7.03
N ILE A 85 15.98 0.82 5.91
CA ILE A 85 17.27 0.47 5.31
C ILE A 85 18.32 1.39 5.91
N ASN A 86 19.31 0.83 6.62
CA ASN A 86 20.39 1.62 7.21
C ASN A 86 21.46 1.98 6.15
N ASN A 87 22.47 2.76 6.55
CA ASN A 87 23.53 3.23 5.64
C ASN A 87 24.40 2.07 5.09
N GLN A 88 24.35 0.92 5.74
CA GLN A 88 25.03 -0.32 5.34
C GLN A 88 24.15 -1.19 4.42
N GLY A 89 22.93 -0.76 4.11
CA GLY A 89 21.97 -1.50 3.29
C GLY A 89 21.24 -2.62 4.03
N GLU A 90 21.37 -2.70 5.35
CA GLU A 90 20.73 -3.72 6.16
C GLU A 90 19.30 -3.31 6.55
N LYS A 91 18.43 -4.30 6.70
CA LYS A 91 17.02 -4.11 7.04
C LYS A 91 16.84 -4.17 8.55
N GLU A 92 16.57 -3.03 9.17
CA GLU A 92 16.21 -2.93 10.58
C GLU A 92 14.69 -2.82 10.70
N ARG A 93 14.05 -3.68 11.50
CA ARG A 93 12.58 -3.60 11.66
C ARG A 93 12.21 -2.26 12.30
N ALA A 94 11.47 -1.45 11.56
CA ALA A 94 10.92 -0.18 12.02
C ALA A 94 9.62 -0.41 12.79
N CYS A 95 8.66 -1.09 12.18
CA CYS A 95 7.38 -1.36 12.79
C CYS A 95 6.70 -2.60 12.19
N PHE A 96 5.60 -3.00 12.83
CA PHE A 96 4.68 -4.01 12.35
C PHE A 96 3.25 -3.55 12.63
N LYS A 97 2.34 -3.80 11.70
CA LYS A 97 0.92 -3.49 11.86
C LYS A 97 0.07 -4.60 11.24
N ALA A 98 -0.87 -5.11 12.04
CA ALA A 98 -2.02 -5.83 11.52
C ALA A 98 -3.07 -4.80 11.11
N VAL A 99 -3.47 -4.83 9.85
CA VAL A 99 -4.35 -3.84 9.23
C VAL A 99 -5.67 -4.53 8.90
N THR A 100 -6.79 -3.89 9.24
CA THR A 100 -8.12 -4.49 9.09
C THR A 100 -9.09 -3.52 8.46
N GLY A 101 -9.68 -3.84 7.32
CA GLY A 101 -10.60 -2.91 6.64
C GLY A 101 -10.71 -3.11 5.14
N ILE A 102 -11.27 -2.11 4.46
CA ILE A 102 -11.60 -2.15 3.01
C ILE A 102 -10.49 -1.53 2.16
N ILE A 103 -10.05 -0.35 2.57
CA ILE A 103 -8.99 0.46 1.97
C ILE A 103 -8.22 1.04 3.15
N ASN A 104 -6.97 0.60 3.31
CA ASN A 104 -6.13 1.07 4.41
C ASN A 104 -4.90 1.78 3.85
N THR A 105 -4.66 3.00 4.32
CA THR A 105 -3.38 3.67 4.13
C THR A 105 -2.58 3.52 5.41
N LEU A 106 -1.50 2.76 5.36
CA LEU A 106 -0.54 2.69 6.45
C LEU A 106 0.45 3.85 6.32
N GLN A 107 0.30 4.87 7.15
CA GLN A 107 1.28 5.94 7.25
C GLN A 107 2.42 5.51 8.18
N VAL A 108 3.65 5.58 7.68
CA VAL A 108 4.87 5.31 8.42
C VAL A 108 5.55 6.63 8.74
N SER A 109 5.71 6.94 10.02
CA SER A 109 6.47 8.10 10.49
C SER A 109 7.54 7.69 11.50
N TYR A 110 8.57 8.53 11.64
CA TYR A 110 9.60 8.39 12.65
C TYR A 110 9.64 9.67 13.49
N HIS A 111 9.67 9.51 14.80
CA HIS A 111 9.64 10.61 15.77
C HIS A 111 11.04 10.77 16.38
N PRO A 112 11.84 11.76 15.94
CA PRO A 112 13.23 11.89 16.37
C PRO A 112 13.38 12.15 17.87
N TRP A 113 12.43 12.85 18.48
CA TRP A 113 12.46 13.21 19.90
C TRP A 113 12.26 12.01 20.84
N SER A 114 11.66 10.93 20.35
CA SER A 114 11.39 9.70 21.12
C SER A 114 12.06 8.47 20.52
N ASN A 115 12.81 8.62 19.43
CA ASN A 115 13.42 7.53 18.67
C ASN A 115 12.43 6.38 18.39
N THR A 116 11.19 6.73 18.01
CA THR A 116 10.09 5.76 17.87
C THR A 116 9.50 5.81 16.47
N TRP A 117 9.21 4.63 15.92
CA TRP A 117 8.50 4.45 14.65
C TRP A 117 7.02 4.29 14.89
N TRP A 118 6.21 5.03 14.14
CA TRP A 118 4.75 4.93 14.16
C TRP A 118 4.26 4.40 12.82
N CYS A 119 3.34 3.43 12.89
CA CYS A 119 2.67 2.85 11.74
C CYS A 119 1.18 2.92 11.99
N LEU A 120 0.60 4.04 11.54
CA LEU A 120 -0.77 4.42 11.82
C LEU A 120 -1.62 4.02 10.64
N ASP A 121 -2.68 3.28 10.94
CA ASP A 121 -3.73 3.02 9.98
C ASP A 121 -4.55 4.30 9.83
N ARG A 122 -4.53 4.87 8.63
CA ARG A 122 -5.47 5.89 8.21
C ARG A 122 -6.49 5.18 7.34
N THR A 123 -7.67 4.93 7.91
CA THR A 123 -8.86 4.76 7.09
C THR A 123 -9.02 6.06 6.30
N ASP A 124 -9.47 5.96 5.05
CA ASP A 124 -9.82 7.13 4.21
C ASP A 124 -11.02 7.94 4.79
N ASP A 125 -11.20 7.98 6.13
CA ASP A 125 -12.12 8.86 6.85
C ASP A 125 -11.47 10.22 7.15
N ARG A 126 -10.73 10.77 6.20
CA ARG A 126 -10.47 12.21 6.17
C ARG A 126 -11.46 12.84 5.20
N ASP A 127 -12.59 13.27 5.80
CA ASP A 127 -13.47 14.39 5.44
C ASP A 127 -13.47 14.88 3.98
#